data_AF-A0A917P680-F1
#
_entry.id   AF-A0A917P680-F1
#
_cell.length_a   1.000
_cell.length_b   1.000
_cell.length_c   1.000
_cell.angle_alpha   90.00
_cell.angle_beta   90.00
_cell.angle_gamma   90.00
#
_symmetry.space_group_name_H-M   'P 1'
#
loop_
_entity.id
_entity.type
_entity.pdbx_description
1 polymer ?
#
loop_
_entity_poly.entity_id
_entity_poly.type
_entity_poly.pdbx_seq_one_letter_code
_entity_poly.pdbx_strand_id
1 'polypeptide(L)'
;MKLVRQAHEFEYRDGQGIDRLGHADVWATAQGDRAVLVLRNVDGGLGGNQRLALLENARRALHMLASSLLPFLVPRARLDVWVLRPGEEKPRALILP
;
A
#
# COMPACT_ATOMS: atom_id res chain seq x y z
N MET A 1 -7.88 -14.65 -7.97
CA MET A 1 -7.82 -13.17 -8.06
C MET A 1 -7.04 -12.79 -9.31
N LYS A 2 -7.32 -11.62 -9.89
CA LYS A 2 -6.66 -11.08 -11.09
C LYS A 2 -5.89 -9.81 -10.70
N LEU A 3 -4.68 -9.65 -11.21
CA LEU A 3 -3.93 -8.39 -11.13
C LEU A 3 -4.59 -7.37 -12.04
N VAL A 4 -5.16 -6.30 -11.46
CA VAL A 4 -5.85 -5.23 -12.20
C VAL A 4 -4.96 -4.01 -12.41
N ARG A 5 -3.96 -3.82 -11.52
CA ARG A 5 -2.93 -2.80 -11.67
C ARG A 5 -1.63 -3.32 -11.09
N GLN A 6 -0.56 -3.20 -11.85
CA GLN A 6 0.78 -3.59 -11.44
C GLN A 6 1.68 -2.36 -11.35
N ALA A 7 2.55 -2.35 -10.33
CA ALA A 7 3.63 -1.39 -10.15
C ALA A 7 3.20 0.05 -10.38
N HIS A 8 2.01 0.42 -9.89
CA HIS A 8 1.56 1.78 -9.95
C HIS A 8 2.39 2.60 -8.98
N GLU A 9 3.27 3.42 -9.54
CA GLU A 9 4.02 4.42 -8.79
C GLU A 9 3.07 5.52 -8.31
N PHE A 10 3.29 5.96 -7.07
CA PHE A 10 2.51 7.02 -6.48
C PHE A 10 3.34 7.83 -5.48
N GLU A 11 2.93 9.08 -5.27
CA GLU A 11 3.52 9.96 -4.26
C GLU A 11 2.68 9.96 -2.98
N TYR A 12 3.34 10.02 -1.83
CA TYR A 12 2.69 10.26 -0.54
C TYR A 12 3.60 11.11 0.35
N ARG A 13 2.99 11.89 1.24
CA ARG A 13 3.72 12.70 2.20
C ARG A 13 3.94 11.92 3.50
N ASP A 14 5.19 11.76 3.91
CA ASP A 14 5.54 11.04 5.13
C ASP A 14 5.22 11.84 6.42
N GLY A 15 5.50 11.25 7.59
CA GLY A 15 5.28 11.90 8.88
C GLY A 15 6.14 13.15 9.13
N GLN A 16 7.19 13.38 8.35
CA GLN A 16 8.06 14.57 8.42
C GLN A 16 7.67 15.63 7.38
N GLY A 17 6.63 15.39 6.58
CA GLY A 17 6.20 16.30 5.53
C GLY A 17 7.00 16.17 4.24
N ILE A 18 7.83 15.13 4.10
CA ILE A 18 8.65 14.89 2.91
C ILE A 18 7.84 14.04 1.93
N ASP A 19 7.86 14.43 0.65
CA ASP A 19 7.22 13.66 -0.40
C ASP A 19 8.08 12.43 -0.74
N ARG A 20 7.43 11.26 -0.76
CA ARG A 20 8.03 9.95 -0.96
C ARG A 20 7.32 9.23 -2.08
N LEU A 21 8.06 8.36 -2.78
CA LEU A 21 7.51 7.47 -3.78
C LEU A 21 7.20 6.10 -3.17
N GLY A 22 6.05 5.55 -3.54
CA GLY A 22 5.62 4.20 -3.21
C GLY A 22 5.13 3.48 -4.47
N HIS A 23 4.97 2.16 -4.37
CA HIS A 23 4.44 1.34 -5.46
C HIS A 23 3.26 0.52 -4.97
N ALA A 24 2.23 0.40 -5.80
CA ALA A 24 1.02 -0.36 -5.52
C ALA A 24 0.80 -1.46 -6.57
N ASP A 25 0.49 -2.67 -6.11
CA ASP A 25 -0.20 -3.68 -6.92
C ASP A 25 -1.63 -3.84 -6.41
N VAL A 26 -2.60 -3.92 -7.31
CA VAL A 26 -4.00 -4.13 -6.97
C VAL A 26 -4.46 -5.43 -7.60
N TRP A 27 -4.94 -6.33 -6.76
CA TRP A 27 -5.54 -7.60 -7.13
C TRP A 27 -7.03 -7.56 -6.80
N ALA A 28 -7.88 -8.07 -7.67
CA ALA A 28 -9.32 -8.13 -7.44
C ALA A 28 -9.89 -9.52 -7.75
N THR A 29 -11.00 -9.89 -7.12
CA THR A 29 -11.83 -11.03 -7.57
C THR A 29 -12.48 -10.71 -8.91
N ALA A 30 -12.90 -11.73 -9.66
CA ALA A 30 -13.57 -11.52 -10.94
C ALA A 30 -14.90 -10.76 -10.78
N GLN A 31 -15.55 -10.95 -9.63
CA GLN A 31 -16.82 -10.33 -9.26
C GLN A 31 -16.64 -8.90 -8.73
N GLY A 32 -15.41 -8.47 -8.41
CA GLY A 32 -15.11 -7.12 -7.90
C GLY A 32 -15.58 -6.87 -6.46
N ASP A 33 -15.95 -7.91 -5.71
CA ASP A 33 -16.43 -7.84 -4.33
C ASP A 33 -15.30 -7.82 -3.29
N ARG A 34 -14.09 -8.28 -3.66
CA ARG A 34 -12.90 -8.25 -2.82
C ARG A 34 -11.67 -7.80 -3.62
N ALA A 35 -10.79 -7.08 -2.95
CA ALA A 35 -9.53 -6.63 -3.51
C ALA A 35 -8.40 -6.72 -2.47
N VAL A 36 -7.19 -6.97 -2.94
CA VAL A 36 -5.96 -6.88 -2.16
C VAL A 36 -5.12 -5.77 -2.77
N LEU A 37 -4.77 -4.77 -1.96
CA LEU A 37 -3.79 -3.75 -2.29
C LEU A 37 -2.46 -4.13 -1.64
N VAL A 38 -1.41 -4.28 -2.45
CA VAL A 38 -0.05 -4.53 -1.98
C VAL A 38 0.77 -3.25 -2.12
N LEU A 39 1.20 -2.71 -0.99
CA LEU A 39 2.10 -1.56 -0.91
C LEU A 39 3.54 -2.03 -0.87
N ARG A 40 4.38 -1.44 -1.72
CA ARG A 40 5.81 -1.69 -1.85
C ARG A 40 6.57 -0.37 -1.80
N ASN A 41 7.83 -0.45 -1.40
CA ASN A 41 8.72 0.70 -1.29
C ASN A 41 8.16 1.84 -0.44
N VAL A 42 7.29 1.51 0.53
CA VAL A 42 6.88 2.47 1.57
C VAL A 42 8.04 2.60 2.55
N ASP A 43 8.44 3.83 2.85
CA ASP A 43 9.60 4.10 3.69
C ASP A 43 9.33 3.67 5.13
N GLY A 44 10.24 2.86 5.68
CA GLY A 44 10.22 2.44 7.07
C GLY A 44 10.89 3.45 8.02
N GLY A 45 11.42 4.57 7.49
CA GLY A 45 12.15 5.57 8.25
C GLY A 45 13.55 5.14 8.66
N LEU A 46 14.38 6.11 9.03
CA LEU A 46 15.74 5.88 9.55
C LEU A 46 15.72 5.96 11.09
N GLY A 47 16.02 4.86 11.80
CA GLY A 47 16.16 4.84 13.26
C GLY A 47 15.31 3.79 14.00
N GLY A 48 15.19 3.96 15.32
CA GLY A 48 14.48 3.02 16.22
C GLY A 48 12.98 2.93 15.94
N ASN A 49 12.47 1.69 15.89
CA ASN A 49 11.09 1.28 15.58
C ASN A 49 10.58 1.55 14.15
N GLN A 50 11.36 1.11 13.16
CA GLN A 50 11.02 1.09 11.73
C GLN A 50 9.63 0.51 11.42
N ARG A 51 9.15 -0.46 12.22
CA ARG A 51 7.83 -1.06 12.02
C ARG A 51 6.70 -0.06 12.24
N LEU A 52 6.78 0.77 13.26
CA LEU A 52 5.76 1.78 13.54
C LEU A 52 5.76 2.85 12.44
N ALA A 53 6.94 3.33 12.05
CA ALA A 53 7.09 4.31 10.97
C ALA A 53 6.55 3.76 9.63
N LEU A 54 6.85 2.50 9.31
CA LEU A 54 6.30 1.83 8.13
C LEU A 54 4.77 1.77 8.14
N LEU A 55 4.16 1.43 9.28
CA LEU A 55 2.70 1.37 9.41
C LEU A 55 2.05 2.74 9.24
N GLU A 56 2.62 3.78 9.85
CA GLU A 56 2.14 5.15 9.71
C GLU A 56 2.27 5.67 8.27
N ASN A 57 3.41 5.42 7.63
CA ASN A 57 3.61 5.77 6.23
C ASN A 57 2.69 4.96 5.29
N ALA A 58 2.44 3.69 5.61
CA ALA A 58 1.51 2.86 4.83
C ALA A 58 0.06 3.34 4.95
N ARG A 59 -0.36 3.84 6.13
CA ARG A 59 -1.67 4.48 6.30
C ARG A 59 -1.79 5.75 5.47
N ARG A 60 -0.74 6.57 5.41
CA ARG A 60 -0.69 7.78 4.58
C ARG A 60 -0.75 7.45 3.09
N ALA A 61 0.02 6.46 2.65
CA ALA A 61 -0.03 5.92 1.29
C ALA A 61 -1.44 5.40 0.93
N LEU A 62 -2.07 4.63 1.83
CA LEU A 62 -3.44 4.16 1.64
C LEU A 62 -4.42 5.32 1.52
N HIS A 63 -4.32 6.35 2.37
CA HIS A 63 -5.20 7.51 2.30
C HIS A 63 -5.11 8.22 0.96
N MET A 64 -3.88 8.42 0.46
CA MET A 64 -3.67 8.99 -0.86
C MET A 64 -4.30 8.11 -1.95
N LEU A 65 -4.00 6.81 -1.98
CA LEU A 65 -4.54 5.88 -2.98
C LEU A 65 -6.08 5.76 -2.93
N ALA A 66 -6.66 5.85 -1.73
CA ALA A 66 -8.11 5.85 -1.52
C ALA A 66 -8.79 7.09 -2.11
N SER A 67 -8.06 8.20 -2.25
CA SER A 67 -8.55 9.44 -2.85
C SER A 67 -8.29 9.57 -4.35
N SER A 68 -7.35 8.81 -4.92
CA SER A 68 -6.87 9.00 -6.30
C SER A 68 -7.04 7.79 -7.23
N LEU A 69 -6.80 6.57 -6.74
CA LEU A 69 -6.71 5.37 -7.58
C LEU A 69 -7.81 4.34 -7.28
N LEU A 70 -7.98 3.99 -6.01
CA LEU A 70 -8.84 2.89 -5.59
C LEU A 70 -10.32 3.06 -5.97
N PRO A 71 -10.91 4.28 -5.89
CA PRO A 71 -12.31 4.48 -6.31
C PRO A 71 -12.57 4.13 -7.77
N PHE A 72 -11.54 4.17 -8.63
CA PHE A 72 -11.68 3.89 -10.05
C PHE A 72 -11.37 2.44 -10.40
N LEU A 73 -10.50 1.77 -9.63
CA LEU A 73 -10.12 0.38 -9.88
C LEU A 73 -11.03 -0.63 -9.17
N VAL A 74 -11.40 -0.36 -7.93
CA VAL A 74 -12.10 -1.31 -7.05
C VAL A 74 -13.18 -0.62 -6.19
N PRO A 75 -14.14 0.10 -6.81
CA PRO A 75 -15.07 1.03 -6.12
C PRO A 75 -15.94 0.40 -5.04
N ARG A 76 -16.22 -0.91 -5.12
CA ARG A 76 -17.16 -1.63 -4.24
C ARG A 76 -16.53 -2.80 -3.50
N ALA A 77 -15.22 -2.98 -3.66
CA ALA A 77 -14.55 -4.14 -3.11
C ALA A 77 -14.27 -3.94 -1.61
N ARG A 78 -14.42 -5.01 -0.84
CA ARG A 78 -13.78 -5.10 0.48
C ARG A 78 -12.28 -5.18 0.25
N LEU A 79 -11.53 -4.25 0.84
CA LEU A 79 -10.11 -4.08 0.58
C LEU A 79 -9.27 -4.62 1.74
N ASP A 80 -8.42 -5.60 1.44
CA ASP A 80 -7.32 -6.03 2.32
C ASP A 80 -6.03 -5.30 1.88
N VAL A 81 -5.27 -4.72 2.82
CA VAL A 81 -4.05 -3.96 2.51
C VAL A 81 -2.83 -4.64 3.09
N TRP A 82 -1.87 -4.97 2.24
CA TRP A 82 -0.64 -5.69 2.57
C TRP A 82 0.56 -4.80 2.34
N VAL A 83 1.39 -4.59 3.37
CA VAL A 83 2.61 -3.78 3.26
C VAL A 83 3.83 -4.69 3.21
N LEU A 84 4.55 -4.69 2.09
CA LEU A 84 5.79 -5.44 1.95
C LEU A 84 6.95 -4.70 2.58
N ARG A 85 7.66 -5.39 3.47
CA ARG A 85 8.89 -4.88 4.09
C ARG A 85 10.07 -5.01 3.12
N PRO A 86 10.85 -3.95 2.89
CA PRO A 86 12.07 -4.04 2.10
C PRO A 86 13.10 -4.93 2.79
N GLY A 87 13.81 -5.77 2.02
CA GLY A 87 14.98 -6.52 2.49
C GLY A 87 14.74 -7.91 3.11
N GLU A 88 13.51 -8.42 3.17
CA GLU A 88 13.27 -9.82 3.59
C GLU A 88 13.16 -10.75 2.36
N GLU A 89 13.98 -11.83 2.30
CA GLU A 89 13.93 -12.87 1.24
C GLU A 89 12.55 -13.53 1.10
N LYS A 90 11.75 -13.50 2.17
CA LYS A 90 10.33 -13.87 2.17
C LYS A 90 9.52 -12.63 2.55
N PRO A 91 8.80 -11.99 1.61
CA PRO A 91 8.04 -10.79 1.90
C PRO A 91 7.00 -11.07 2.98
N ARG A 92 7.19 -10.55 4.19
CA ARG A 92 6.16 -10.59 5.24
C ARG A 92 5.27 -9.37 5.11
N ALA A 93 4.02 -9.60 4.71
CA ALA A 93 3.00 -8.56 4.70
C ALA A 93 2.59 -8.17 6.13
N LEU A 94 2.53 -6.87 6.39
CA LEU A 94 1.73 -6.34 7.50
C LEU A 94 0.33 -6.04 6.96
N ILE A 95 -0.71 -6.53 7.66
CA ILE A 95 -2.10 -6.21 7.35
C ILE A 95 -2.41 -4.89 8.05
N LEU A 96 -2.87 -3.89 7.29
CA LEU A 96 -3.47 -2.70 7.90
C LEU A 96 -4.92 -3.05 8.29
N PRO A 97 -5.34 -2.74 9.53
CA PRO A 97 -6.74 -2.89 9.96
C PRO A 97 -7.65 -1.86 9.28
#